data_AF-A0A1V6GVH2-F1
#
_entry.id   AF-A0A1V6GVH2-F1
#
_cell.length_a   1.000
_cell.length_b   1.000
_cell.length_c   1.000
_cell.angle_alpha   90.00
_cell.angle_beta   90.00
_cell.angle_gamma   90.00
#
_symmetry.space_group_name_H-M   'P 1'
#
loop_
_entity.id
_entity.type
_entity.pdbx_description
1 polymer ?
#
loop_
_entity_poly.entity_id
_entity_poly.type
_entity_poly.pdbx_seq_one_letter_code
_entity_poly.pdbx_strand_id
1 'polypeptide(L)'
;MKCPCCGYSFEEGGTPPLSEARQAILDDVRRAAAPTSIREIAGRLGRNRLTIKNLVLSMVKDGVLRSPKRGLYIASDEGVVREDAEGEGVVREREDDSSPLGVHLNPALLAELERMYGGG
;
A
#
# COMPACT_ATOMS: atom_id res chain seq x y z
N MET A 1 -19.48 10.55 17.24
CA MET A 1 -20.15 11.74 16.66
C MET A 1 -20.78 11.38 15.32
N LYS A 2 -21.98 11.88 14.99
CA LYS A 2 -22.69 11.59 13.72
C LYS A 2 -22.29 12.58 12.62
N CYS A 3 -22.00 12.09 11.41
CA CYS A 3 -21.74 12.95 10.26
C CYS A 3 -23.04 13.65 9.80
N PRO A 4 -23.09 14.99 9.73
CA PRO A 4 -24.31 15.73 9.40
C PRO A 4 -24.74 15.62 7.93
N CYS A 5 -23.89 15.06 7.04
CA CYS A 5 -24.22 14.89 5.62
C CYS A 5 -24.85 13.53 5.27
N CYS A 6 -24.69 12.51 6.11
CA CYS A 6 -25.16 11.15 5.79
C CYS A 6 -25.76 10.38 6.97
N GLY A 7 -25.84 10.97 8.17
CA GLY A 7 -26.39 10.31 9.36
C GLY A 7 -25.54 9.17 9.90
N TYR A 8 -24.39 8.89 9.29
CA TYR A 8 -23.49 7.80 9.68
C TYR A 8 -22.87 8.09 11.04
N SER A 9 -23.03 7.14 11.96
CA SER A 9 -22.43 7.17 13.29
C SER A 9 -21.08 6.48 13.20
N PHE A 10 -20.00 7.21 13.43
CA PHE A 10 -18.72 6.57 13.72
C PHE A 10 -18.82 5.95 15.11
N GLU A 11 -19.13 4.67 15.17
CA GLU A 11 -18.77 3.84 16.31
C GLU A 11 -17.24 3.91 16.43
N GLU A 12 -16.71 4.24 17.60
CA GLU A 12 -15.28 4.09 17.93
C GLU A 12 -14.95 2.59 18.02
N GLY A 13 -15.14 1.88 16.92
CA GLY A 13 -14.56 0.57 16.71
C GLY A 13 -13.06 0.79 16.61
N GLY A 14 -12.31 0.31 17.61
CA GLY A 14 -10.86 0.35 17.61
C GLY A 14 -10.31 -0.11 16.26
N THR A 15 -9.25 0.54 15.79
CA THR A 15 -8.60 0.16 14.53
C THR A 15 -8.29 -1.33 14.59
N PRO A 16 -8.91 -2.16 13.74
CA PRO A 16 -8.66 -3.59 13.78
C PRO A 16 -7.20 -3.85 13.42
N PRO A 17 -6.60 -4.94 13.94
CA PRO A 17 -5.23 -5.30 13.63
C PRO A 17 -5.01 -5.36 12.11
N LEU A 18 -3.79 -5.05 11.68
CA LEU A 18 -3.43 -4.95 10.26
C LEU A 18 -3.76 -6.23 9.48
N SER A 19 -3.73 -7.40 10.13
CA SER A 19 -4.16 -8.69 9.59
C SER A 19 -5.64 -8.72 9.22
N GLU A 20 -6.54 -8.30 10.12
CA GLU A 20 -7.98 -8.23 9.88
C GLU A 20 -8.33 -7.21 8.79
N ALA A 21 -7.60 -6.09 8.75
CA ALA A 21 -7.77 -5.08 7.71
C ALA A 21 -7.43 -5.63 6.32
N ARG A 22 -6.35 -6.41 6.20
CA ARG A 22 -5.94 -7.06 4.94
C ARG A 22 -6.94 -8.14 4.54
N GLN A 23 -7.43 -8.93 5.50
CA GLN A 23 -8.43 -9.96 5.23
C GLN A 23 -9.75 -9.36 4.72
N ALA A 24 -10.23 -8.28 5.35
CA ALA A 24 -11.45 -7.60 4.91
C ALA A 24 -11.33 -7.04 3.48
N ILE A 25 -10.16 -6.52 3.10
CA ILE A 25 -9.89 -6.07 1.72
C ILE A 25 -9.89 -7.27 0.77
N LEU A 26 -9.23 -8.36 1.13
CA LEU A 26 -9.18 -9.57 0.30
C LEU A 26 -10.58 -10.14 0.05
N ASP A 27 -11.40 -10.22 1.10
CA ASP A 27 -12.77 -10.72 1.01
C ASP A 27 -13.66 -9.79 0.17
N ASP A 28 -13.54 -8.45 0.31
CA ASP A 28 -14.27 -7.49 -0.53
C ASP A 28 -13.92 -7.65 -2.01
N VAL A 29 -12.63 -7.75 -2.32
CA VAL A 29 -12.14 -7.91 -3.69
C VAL A 29 -12.56 -9.26 -4.27
N ARG A 30 -12.56 -10.35 -3.49
CA ARG A 30 -13.01 -11.69 -3.93
C ARG A 30 -14.52 -11.75 -4.19
N ARG A 31 -15.33 -11.06 -3.38
CA ARG A 31 -16.79 -10.99 -3.58
C ARG A 31 -17.17 -10.17 -4.81
N ALA A 32 -16.31 -9.24 -5.22
CA ALA A 32 -16.57 -8.42 -6.39
C ALA A 32 -16.40 -9.23 -7.68
N ALA A 33 -17.46 -9.28 -8.50
CA ALA A 33 -17.41 -9.92 -9.83
C ALA A 33 -16.57 -9.13 -10.86
N ALA A 34 -16.10 -7.93 -10.50
CA ALA A 34 -15.34 -7.05 -11.36
C ALA A 34 -14.12 -6.48 -10.61
N PRO A 35 -13.03 -6.12 -11.33
CA PRO A 35 -11.88 -5.44 -10.74
C PRO A 35 -12.30 -4.17 -9.97
N THR A 36 -11.87 -4.06 -8.71
CA THR A 36 -12.32 -3.00 -7.80
C THR A 36 -11.27 -1.92 -7.61
N SER A 37 -11.72 -0.66 -7.51
CA SER A 37 -10.84 0.46 -7.20
C SER A 37 -10.68 0.68 -5.69
N ILE A 38 -9.59 1.33 -5.29
CA ILE A 38 -9.38 1.77 -3.89
C ILE A 38 -10.55 2.60 -3.36
N ARG A 39 -11.21 3.39 -4.21
CA ARG A 39 -12.36 4.22 -3.80
C ARG A 39 -13.55 3.36 -3.42
N GLU A 40 -13.83 2.31 -4.19
CA GLU A 40 -14.95 1.40 -3.93
C GLU A 40 -14.69 0.56 -2.68
N ILE A 41 -13.47 0.00 -2.55
CA ILE A 41 -13.05 -0.76 -1.37
C ILE A 41 -13.19 0.10 -0.10
N ALA A 42 -12.68 1.34 -0.14
CA ALA A 42 -12.79 2.27 0.99
C ALA A 42 -14.24 2.61 1.34
N GLY A 43 -15.09 2.80 0.32
CA GLY A 43 -16.51 3.08 0.52
C GLY A 43 -17.26 1.90 1.16
N ARG A 44 -17.02 0.67 0.69
CA ARG A 44 -17.69 -0.53 1.22
C ARG A 44 -17.23 -0.91 2.62
N LEU A 45 -15.94 -0.73 2.91
CA LEU A 45 -15.37 -1.02 4.23
C LEU A 45 -15.57 0.12 5.23
N GLY A 46 -16.04 1.30 4.80
CA GLY A 46 -16.20 2.47 5.66
C GLY A 46 -14.87 3.01 6.21
N ARG A 47 -13.77 2.84 5.46
CA ARG A 47 -12.40 3.14 5.92
C ARG A 47 -11.77 4.30 5.17
N ASN A 48 -10.78 4.93 5.80
CA ASN A 48 -10.02 6.02 5.20
C ASN A 48 -9.31 5.56 3.92
N ARG A 49 -9.44 6.36 2.85
CA ARG A 49 -8.89 6.04 1.52
C ARG A 49 -7.36 5.88 1.51
N LEU A 50 -6.63 6.65 2.31
CA LEU A 50 -5.17 6.55 2.41
C LEU A 50 -4.75 5.25 3.08
N THR A 51 -5.44 4.85 4.15
CA THR A 51 -5.23 3.56 4.83
C THR A 51 -5.46 2.40 3.88
N ILE A 52 -6.59 2.40 3.14
CA ILE A 52 -6.87 1.37 2.14
C ILE A 52 -5.82 1.38 1.02
N LYS A 53 -5.42 2.56 0.53
CA LYS A 53 -4.36 2.66 -0.48
C LYS A 53 -3.07 1.98 -0.02
N ASN A 54 -2.61 2.28 1.19
CA ASN A 54 -1.37 1.73 1.71
C ASN A 54 -1.44 0.21 1.89
N LEU A 55 -2.57 -0.30 2.40
CA LEU A 55 -2.80 -1.74 2.55
C LEU A 55 -2.92 -2.47 1.21
N VAL A 56 -3.64 -1.90 0.25
CA VAL A 56 -3.75 -2.50 -1.10
C VAL A 56 -2.38 -2.55 -1.77
N LEU A 57 -1.58 -1.48 -1.66
CA LEU A 57 -0.24 -1.47 -2.24
C LEU A 57 0.70 -2.47 -1.56
N SER A 58 0.60 -2.68 -0.23
CA SER A 58 1.36 -3.75 0.42
C SER A 58 0.90 -5.12 -0.06
N MET A 59 -0.41 -5.38 -0.10
CA MET A 59 -0.97 -6.65 -0.59
C MET A 59 -0.61 -6.95 -2.05
N VAL A 60 -0.42 -5.92 -2.89
CA VAL A 60 0.10 -6.09 -4.26
C VAL A 60 1.57 -6.48 -4.25
N LYS A 61 2.41 -5.85 -3.40
CA LYS A 61 3.82 -6.23 -3.24
C LYS A 61 3.96 -7.67 -2.74
N ASP A 62 3.05 -8.09 -1.86
CA ASP A 62 3.02 -9.43 -1.27
C ASP A 62 2.42 -10.49 -2.23
N GLY A 63 1.97 -10.08 -3.42
CA GLY A 63 1.38 -10.97 -4.43
C GLY A 63 -0.07 -11.39 -4.17
N VAL A 64 -0.69 -10.91 -3.09
CA VAL A 64 -2.08 -11.25 -2.71
C VAL A 64 -3.10 -10.62 -3.66
N LEU A 65 -2.82 -9.41 -4.16
CA LEU A 65 -3.65 -8.69 -5.12
C LEU A 65 -2.87 -8.42 -6.41
N ARG A 66 -3.57 -8.41 -7.55
CA ARG A 66 -3.02 -8.04 -8.86
C ARG A 66 -3.82 -6.93 -9.52
N SER A 67 -3.18 -6.16 -10.40
CA SER A 67 -3.76 -5.00 -11.06
C SER A 67 -3.92 -5.24 -12.56
N PRO A 68 -5.05 -5.78 -13.04
CA PRO A 68 -5.26 -6.05 -14.47
C PRO A 68 -5.32 -4.77 -15.31
N LYS A 69 -5.72 -3.66 -14.69
CA LYS A 69 -5.78 -2.32 -15.28
C LYS A 69 -5.37 -1.31 -14.22
N ARG A 70 -4.66 -0.25 -14.62
CA ARG A 70 -4.19 0.79 -13.71
C ARG A 70 -5.29 1.26 -12.76
N GLY A 71 -5.08 1.05 -11.46
CA GLY A 71 -5.98 1.52 -10.39
C GLY A 71 -7.16 0.59 -10.07
N LEU A 72 -7.23 -0.59 -10.70
CA LEU A 72 -8.21 -1.63 -10.40
C LEU A 72 -7.49 -2.89 -9.92
N TYR A 73 -8.07 -3.58 -8.94
CA TYR A 73 -7.45 -4.70 -8.25
C TYR A 73 -8.39 -5.92 -8.23
N ILE A 74 -7.79 -7.10 -8.36
CA ILE A 74 -8.45 -8.40 -8.19
C ILE A 74 -7.59 -9.27 -7.27
N ALA A 75 -8.20 -10.28 -6.65
CA ALA A 75 -7.46 -11.29 -5.92
C ALA A 75 -6.52 -12.05 -6.87
N SER A 76 -5.32 -12.36 -6.39
CA SER A 76 -4.46 -13.33 -7.07
C SER A 76 -4.99 -14.74 -6.81
N ASP A 77 -5.05 -15.56 -7.87
CA ASP A 77 -5.36 -17.00 -7.77
C ASP A 77 -4.12 -17.78 -7.30
N GLU A 78 -2.94 -17.16 -7.41
CA GLU A 78 -1.66 -17.64 -6.93
C GLU A 78 -1.39 -17.05 -5.54
N GLY A 79 -1.67 -17.79 -4.47
CA GLY A 79 -1.20 -17.44 -3.12
C GLY A 79 -2.26 -17.44 -2.03
N VAL A 80 -2.74 -18.64 -1.66
CA VAL A 80 -2.97 -18.93 -0.25
C VAL A 80 -1.59 -19.23 0.35
N VAL A 81 -1.27 -18.61 1.49
CA VAL A 81 -0.07 -18.77 2.32
C VAL A 81 1.19 -18.00 1.89
N ARG A 82 1.38 -16.83 2.50
CA ARG A 82 2.58 -16.58 3.33
C ARG A 82 2.09 -16.13 4.70
N GLU A 83 1.77 -17.11 5.54
CA GLU A 83 1.86 -16.90 6.98
C GLU A 83 3.35 -16.88 7.29
N ASP A 84 3.93 -15.69 7.42
CA ASP A 84 5.24 -15.57 8.02
C ASP A 84 5.05 -15.71 9.53
N ALA A 85 4.88 -16.96 9.97
CA ALA A 85 5.35 -17.37 11.29
C ALA A 85 6.88 -17.17 11.26
N GLU A 86 7.37 -16.43 12.26
CA GLU A 86 8.77 -16.15 12.57
C GLU A 86 9.79 -17.03 11.82
N GLY A 87 10.43 -16.46 10.79
CA GLY A 87 11.47 -17.13 10.04
C GLY A 87 12.54 -16.11 9.63
N GLU A 88 13.66 -16.13 10.35
CA GLU A 88 14.92 -15.57 9.88
C GLU A 88 15.21 -16.07 8.46
N GLY A 89 15.04 -15.20 7.47
CA GLY A 89 15.36 -15.47 6.08
C GLY A 89 16.35 -14.43 5.62
N VAL A 90 17.63 -14.77 5.70
CA VAL A 90 18.79 -13.99 5.24
C VAL A 90 18.52 -13.43 3.83
N VAL A 91 18.15 -12.15 3.76
CA VAL A 91 18.15 -11.41 2.50
C VAL A 91 19.60 -11.01 2.27
N ARG A 92 20.26 -11.68 1.33
CA ARG A 92 21.58 -11.29 0.83
C ARG A 92 21.58 -9.79 0.56
N GLU A 93 22.46 -9.09 1.28
CA GLU A 93 22.89 -7.74 0.96
C GLU A 93 23.32 -7.71 -0.51
N ARG A 94 22.51 -7.06 -1.35
CA ARG A 94 23.10 -6.30 -2.45
C ARG A 94 23.33 -4.91 -1.86
N GLU A 95 24.60 -4.62 -1.62
CA GLU A 95 25.12 -3.26 -1.51
C GLU A 95 24.68 -2.51 -2.77
N ASP A 96 23.54 -1.85 -2.68
CA ASP A 96 23.15 -0.80 -3.61
C ASP A 96 23.04 0.47 -2.77
N ASP A 97 24.06 1.33 -2.93
CA ASP A 97 24.22 2.68 -2.36
C ASP A 97 23.13 3.67 -2.82
N SER A 98 21.87 3.26 -2.75
CA SER A 98 20.74 4.07 -3.15
C SER A 98 20.10 4.68 -1.92
N SER A 99 20.49 5.93 -1.68
CA SER A 99 19.93 6.87 -0.71
C SER A 99 18.43 6.60 -0.39
N PRO A 100 18.02 6.60 0.89
CA PRO A 100 16.71 6.15 1.36
C PRO A 100 15.50 6.97 0.86
N LEU A 101 15.73 8.01 0.04
CA LEU A 101 14.70 8.87 -0.53
C LEU A 101 14.37 8.57 -1.99
N GLY A 102 15.09 7.65 -2.66
CA GLY A 102 14.82 7.28 -4.06
C GLY A 102 14.88 8.45 -5.05
N VAL A 103 15.56 9.54 -4.68
CA VAL A 103 15.73 10.72 -5.52
C VAL A 103 17.03 10.56 -6.30
N HIS A 104 16.92 10.21 -7.59
CA HIS A 104 18.03 10.40 -8.51
C HIS A 104 18.15 11.89 -8.81
N LEU A 105 19.09 12.56 -8.15
CA LEU A 105 19.43 13.94 -8.49
C LEU A 105 20.05 13.96 -9.89
N ASN A 106 19.52 14.83 -10.76
CA ASN A 106 20.05 15.01 -12.11
C ASN A 106 21.54 15.40 -12.00
N PRO A 107 22.47 14.65 -12.63
CA PRO A 107 23.90 14.91 -12.50
C PRO A 107 24.31 16.31 -12.95
N ALA A 108 23.56 16.94 -13.87
CA ALA A 108 23.79 18.32 -14.26
C ALA A 108 23.48 19.32 -13.13
N LEU A 109 22.43 19.07 -12.34
CA LEU A 109 22.07 19.92 -11.19
C LEU A 109 23.07 19.75 -10.04
N LEU A 110 23.60 18.54 -9.85
CA LEU A 110 24.64 18.26 -8.86
C LEU A 110 25.92 19.03 -9.16
N ALA A 111 26.40 18.97 -10.41
CA ALA A 111 27.59 19.69 -10.85
C ALA A 111 27.46 21.22 -10.68
N GLU A 112 26.25 21.76 -10.87
CA GLU A 112 26.00 23.20 -10.74
C GLU A 112 25.91 23.65 -9.26
N LEU A 113 25.37 22.79 -8.38
CA LEU A 113 25.37 23.01 -6.93
C LEU A 113 26.80 22.93 -6.35
N GLU A 114 27.61 21.98 -6.80
CA GLU A 114 29.03 21.89 -6.43
C GLU A 114 29.79 23.14 -6.88
N ARG A 115 29.46 23.71 -8.05
CA ARG A 115 30.10 24.94 -8.52
C ARG A 115 29.72 26.18 -7.71
N MET A 116 28.48 26.26 -7.23
CA MET A 116 27.98 27.42 -6.47
C MET A 116 28.30 27.37 -4.99
N TYR A 117 28.37 26.17 -4.40
CA TYR A 117 28.48 25.98 -2.95
C TYR A 117 29.65 25.07 -2.52
N GLY A 118 30.29 24.37 -3.45
CA GLY A 118 31.50 23.57 -3.22
C GLY A 118 32.74 24.45 -3.18
N GLY A 119 32.79 25.37 -2.23
CA GLY A 119 33.98 26.15 -1.93
C GLY A 119 34.99 25.30 -1.18
N GLY A 120 36.08 24.95 -1.85
CA GLY A 120 37.38 24.67 -1.24
C GLY A 120 38.29 25.89 -1.36
#